data_AF-A0ABD3NMR1-F1
#
_entry.id   AF-A0ABD3NMR1-F1
#
_cell.length_a   1.000
_cell.length_b   1.000
_cell.length_c   1.000
_cell.angle_alpha   90.00
_cell.angle_beta   90.00
_cell.angle_gamma   90.00
#
_symmetry.space_group_name_H-M   'P 1'
#
loop_
_entity.id
_entity.type
_entity.pdbx_description
1 polymer ?
#
loop_
_entity_poly.entity_id
_entity_poly.type
_entity_poly.pdbx_seq_one_letter_code
_entity_poly.pdbx_strand_id
1 'polypeptide(L)' 'MIKGKTPEEIRKTFNIANDFSPEEEAQVREENKWCEE' A
#
# COMPACT_ATOMS: atom_id res chain seq x y z
N MET A 1 8.56 -12.71 3.44
CA MET A 1 9.09 -11.95 2.28
C MET A 1 8.42 -10.59 2.07
N ILE A 2 7.28 -10.32 2.71
CA ILE A 2 6.51 -9.05 2.58
C ILE A 2 6.48 -8.25 3.90
N LYS A 3 6.64 -8.92 5.05
CA LYS A 3 6.63 -8.29 6.39
C LYS A 3 7.70 -7.20 6.50
N GLY A 4 7.29 -5.98 6.87
CA GLY A 4 8.17 -4.83 7.09
C GLY A 4 8.57 -4.05 5.83
N LYS A 5 8.07 -4.42 4.64
CA LYS A 5 8.26 -3.64 3.41
C LYS A 5 7.13 -2.64 3.23
N THR A 6 7.46 -1.48 2.66
CA THR A 6 6.46 -0.48 2.26
C THR A 6 5.64 -0.95 1.05
N PRO A 7 4.42 -0.43 0.87
CA PRO A 7 3.61 -0.70 -0.32
C PRO A 7 4.35 -0.43 -1.64
N GLU A 8 5.18 0.62 -1.73
CA GLU A 8 5.96 0.89 -2.94
C GLU A 8 7.05 -0.16 -3.20
N GLU A 9 7.72 -0.66 -2.17
CA GLU A 9 8.74 -1.70 -2.32
C GLU A 9 8.13 -3.03 -2.76
N ILE A 10 6.93 -3.35 -2.25
CA ILE A 10 6.16 -4.52 -2.67
C ILE A 10 5.76 -4.38 -4.14
N ARG A 11 5.20 -3.24 -4.54
CA ARG A 11 4.84 -2.96 -5.94
C ARG A 11 6.03 -3.11 -6.88
N LYS A 12 7.20 -2.57 -6.51
CA LYS A 12 8.45 -2.70 -7.30
C LYS A 12 8.96 -4.13 -7.36
N THR A 13 8.93 -4.86 -6.24
CA THR A 13 9.46 -6.25 -6.18
C THR A 13 8.62 -7.20 -7.04
N PHE A 14 7.31 -7.00 -7.06
CA PHE A 14 6.37 -7.88 -7.77
C PHE A 14 5.92 -7.32 -9.13
N ASN A 15 6.50 -6.19 -9.55
CA ASN A 15 6.15 -5.49 -10.79
C ASN A 15 4.64 -5.24 -10.94
N ILE A 16 4.00 -4.83 -9.83
CA ILE A 16 2.56 -4.55 -9.76
C ILE A 16 2.35 -3.06 -10.07
N ALA A 17 1.47 -2.77 -11.03
CA ALA A 17 1.05 -1.40 -11.33
C ALA A 17 0.20 -0.84 -10.18
N ASN A 18 0.39 0.44 -9.85
CA ASN A 18 -0.50 1.11 -8.93
C ASN A 18 -1.74 1.58 -9.70
N ASP A 19 -2.83 0.83 -9.56
CA ASP A 19 -4.09 1.15 -10.24
C ASP A 19 -5.00 2.07 -9.40
N PHE A 20 -4.55 2.48 -8.20
CA PHE A 20 -5.29 3.43 -7.37
C PHE A 20 -5.04 4.87 -7.79
N SER A 21 -6.09 5.68 -7.81
CA SER A 21 -5.94 7.13 -7.85
C SER A 21 -5.30 7.65 -6.55
N PRO A 22 -4.69 8.86 -6.57
CA PRO A 22 -4.11 9.44 -5.36
C PRO A 22 -5.09 9.59 -4.19
N GLU A 23 -6.37 9.82 -4.51
CA GLU A 23 -7.45 9.97 -3.52
C GLU A 23 -7.83 8.62 -2.91
N GLU A 24 -8.01 7.59 -3.75
CA GLU A 24 -8.28 6.22 -3.28
C GLU A 24 -7.11 5.66 -2.46
N GLU A 25 -5.86 5.90 -2.87
CA GLU A 25 -4.69 5.46 -2.10
C GLU A 25 -4.61 6.17 -0.73
N ALA A 26 -4.99 7.45 -0.66
CA ALA A 26 -5.05 8.18 0.59
C ALA A 26 -6.15 7.62 1.51
N GLN A 27 -7.33 7.32 0.97
CA GLN A 27 -8.44 6.73 1.71
C GLN A 27 -8.10 5.33 2.23
N VAL A 28 -7.52 4.47 1.37
CA VAL A 28 -7.05 3.13 1.73
C VAL A 28 -5.94 3.20 2.79
N ARG A 29 -5.05 4.20 2.74
CA ARG A 29 -4.00 4.40 3.75
C ARG A 29 -4.59 4.86 5.09
N GLU A 30 -5.61 5.70 5.08
CA GLU A 30 -6.33 6.15 6.27
C GLU A 30 -7.13 5.01 6.91
N GLU A 31 -7.84 4.21 6.12
CA GLU A 31 -8.59 3.04 6.59
C GLU A 31 -7.66 1.96 7.17
N ASN A 32 -6.55 1.64 6.50
CA ASN A 32 -5.59 0.64 7.00
C ASN A 32 -4.86 1.09 8.27
N LYS A 33 -4.74 2.41 8.49
CA LYS A 33 -4.15 2.96 9.72
C LYS A 33 -4.99 2.61 10.97
N TRP A 34 -6.27 2.32 10.79
CA TRP A 34 -7.18 2.00 11.90
C TRP A 34 -7.08 0.56 12.42
N CYS A 35 -6.21 -0.27 11.83
CA CYS A 35 -5.98 -1.67 12.21
C CYS A 35 -4.50 -1.97 12.51
N GLU A 36 -3.72 -1.00 12.99
CA GLU A 36 -2.36 -1.24 13.52
C GLU A 36 -2.34 -1.49 15.05
N GLU A 37 -3.41 -2.06 15.63
CA GLU A 37 -3.39 -2.72 16.96
C GLU A 37 -3.20 -4.24 16.85
#